data_AF-A0A5C8ZU52-F1
#
_entry.id   AF-A0A5C8ZU52-F1
#
_cell.length_a   1.000
_cell.length_b   1.000
_cell.length_c   1.000
_cell.angle_alpha   90.00
_cell.angle_beta   90.00
_cell.angle_gamma   90.00
#
_symmetry.space_group_name_H-M   'P 1'
#
loop_
_entity.id
_entity.type
_entity.pdbx_description
1 polymer ?
#
loop_
_entity_poly.entity_id
_entity_poly.type
_entity_poly.pdbx_seq_one_letter_code
_entity_poly.pdbx_strand_id
1 'polypeptide(L)'
;MKLSSTPVKAVCILFLIALCTLSLSGSFDKVADENLDGALAATGAIYATARGINALVSVLQGTELDLPFVTLTIGEVLDPVNDLIERFSTVVLFALGAVAAQKVLLLLVSSEIFNYIFTGIAVLTGLGLISQNSRALTPLVKIFLVAVFVRFALGIVVIANTWVDSVFLQSAEEKHHSAMQVFEGDLRSVKALATQGADYSKARESAQKNIENLKLSIEASKENHRVKVKELGVARSNLEQQLGKEDIACRLSAKTPKTPVLSPSCSGTTKSLFQNQRLHAKEKTNIEEVIDEFEDALKQQRDKLICINKRSQGKACSFLDHIPKPPSTSSIQNKLEGLDNKLDDFTKNAWLLLTSVLLKSVAIPLLFFYALLKCTGLIWRSDFEKSPG
;
A
#
# COMPACT_ATOMS: atom_id res chain seq x y z
N MET A 1 -21.30 -61.20 0.65
CA MET A 1 -22.68 -60.68 0.61
C MET A 1 -23.46 -61.40 -0.51
N LYS A 2 -24.36 -62.34 -0.21
CA LYS A 2 -25.26 -62.93 -1.23
C LYS A 2 -26.46 -61.98 -1.40
N LEU A 3 -26.43 -61.09 -2.41
CA LEU A 3 -27.62 -60.32 -2.80
C LEU A 3 -28.67 -61.30 -3.34
N SER A 4 -29.61 -61.73 -2.50
CA SER A 4 -30.44 -62.92 -2.74
C SER A 4 -31.80 -62.66 -3.41
N SER A 5 -32.10 -61.44 -3.86
CA SER A 5 -33.34 -61.17 -4.61
C SER A 5 -33.06 -60.33 -5.86
N THR A 6 -33.64 -60.75 -6.98
CA THR A 6 -33.69 -60.01 -8.27
C THR A 6 -34.02 -58.51 -8.11
N PRO A 7 -34.96 -58.08 -7.25
CA PRO A 7 -35.23 -56.65 -7.05
C PRO A 7 -34.04 -55.86 -6.49
N VAL A 8 -33.25 -56.41 -5.56
CA VAL A 8 -32.11 -55.67 -4.98
C VAL A 8 -31.01 -55.45 -6.03
N LYS A 9 -30.77 -56.44 -6.91
CA LYS A 9 -29.81 -56.29 -8.00
C LYS A 9 -30.25 -55.23 -9.01
N ALA A 10 -31.54 -55.22 -9.35
CA ALA A 10 -32.10 -54.20 -10.24
C ALA A 10 -31.91 -52.79 -9.66
N VAL A 11 -32.18 -52.60 -8.37
CA VAL A 11 -31.94 -51.32 -7.67
C VAL A 11 -30.47 -50.91 -7.70
N CYS A 12 -29.53 -51.83 -7.43
CA CYS A 12 -28.10 -51.53 -7.51
C CYS A 12 -27.66 -51.12 -8.94
N ILE A 13 -28.15 -51.81 -9.97
CA ILE A 13 -27.83 -51.47 -11.37
C ILE A 13 -28.41 -50.10 -11.74
N LEU A 14 -29.66 -49.81 -11.34
CA LEU A 14 -30.26 -48.50 -11.55
C LEU A 14 -29.46 -47.40 -10.85
N PHE A 15 -28.96 -47.65 -9.63
CA PHE A 15 -28.10 -46.72 -8.91
C PHE A 15 -26.75 -46.47 -9.62
N LEU A 16 -26.11 -47.52 -10.16
CA LEU A 16 -24.89 -47.37 -10.98
C LEU A 16 -25.16 -46.49 -12.20
N ILE A 17 -26.24 -46.76 -12.93
CA ILE A 17 -26.63 -46.00 -14.12
C ILE A 17 -26.92 -44.54 -13.75
N ALA A 18 -27.62 -44.29 -12.64
CA ALA A 18 -27.91 -42.95 -12.15
C ALA A 18 -26.63 -42.16 -11.83
N LEU A 19 -25.65 -42.78 -11.18
CA LEU A 19 -24.37 -42.12 -10.88
C LEU A 19 -23.52 -41.86 -12.13
N CYS A 20 -23.48 -42.80 -13.08
CA CYS A 20 -22.77 -42.61 -14.35
C CYS A 20 -23.40 -41.50 -15.19
N THR A 21 -24.73 -41.48 -15.30
CA THR A 21 -25.45 -40.42 -16.03
C THR A 21 -25.23 -39.06 -15.37
N LEU A 22 -25.27 -38.97 -14.04
CA LEU A 22 -24.95 -37.74 -13.31
C LEU A 22 -23.50 -37.29 -13.55
N SER A 23 -22.53 -38.21 -13.45
CA SER A 23 -21.11 -37.95 -13.70
C SER A 23 -20.83 -37.45 -15.12
N LEU A 24 -21.49 -38.04 -16.13
CA LEU A 24 -21.31 -37.67 -17.54
C LEU A 24 -22.09 -36.41 -17.93
N SER A 25 -23.15 -36.08 -17.20
CA SER A 25 -23.94 -34.86 -17.48
C SER A 25 -23.17 -33.57 -17.22
N GLY A 26 -22.12 -33.60 -16.39
CA GLY A 26 -21.34 -32.43 -15.96
C GLY A 26 -22.12 -31.38 -15.15
N SER A 27 -23.44 -31.53 -14.99
CA SER A 27 -24.30 -30.52 -14.37
C SER A 27 -23.97 -30.33 -12.90
N PHE A 28 -23.66 -31.43 -12.21
CA PHE A 28 -23.25 -31.42 -10.80
C PHE A 28 -21.93 -30.65 -10.59
N ASP A 29 -20.94 -30.91 -11.45
CA ASP A 29 -19.64 -30.25 -11.35
C ASP A 29 -19.76 -28.76 -11.66
N LYS A 30 -20.58 -28.41 -12.65
CA LYS A 30 -20.80 -27.02 -13.05
C LYS A 30 -21.38 -26.17 -11.91
N VAL A 31 -22.34 -26.72 -11.14
CA VAL A 31 -22.88 -26.04 -9.96
C VAL A 31 -21.81 -25.84 -8.89
N ALA A 32 -20.98 -26.85 -8.63
CA ALA A 32 -19.87 -26.71 -7.69
C ALA A 32 -18.81 -25.71 -8.20
N ASP A 33 -18.56 -25.70 -9.50
CA ASP A 33 -17.59 -24.83 -10.16
C ASP A 33 -17.97 -23.35 -10.05
N GLU A 34 -19.24 -23.03 -10.34
CA GLU A 34 -19.82 -21.68 -10.21
C GLU A 34 -19.80 -21.18 -8.75
N ASN A 35 -20.10 -22.07 -7.80
CA ASN A 35 -20.02 -21.74 -6.37
C ASN A 35 -18.59 -21.45 -5.91
N LEU A 36 -17.60 -22.19 -6.39
CA LEU A 36 -16.19 -21.93 -6.09
C LEU A 36 -15.72 -20.62 -6.72
N ASP A 37 -16.18 -20.25 -7.92
CA ASP A 37 -15.86 -18.95 -8.52
C ASP A 37 -16.41 -17.79 -7.68
N GLY A 38 -17.65 -17.91 -7.20
CA GLY A 38 -18.24 -16.95 -6.27
C GLY A 38 -17.43 -16.82 -4.98
N ALA A 39 -17.03 -17.96 -4.39
CA ALA A 39 -16.23 -17.99 -3.17
C ALA A 39 -14.83 -17.38 -3.37
N LEU A 40 -14.18 -17.64 -4.52
CA LEU A 40 -12.90 -17.04 -4.89
C LEU A 40 -13.02 -15.52 -5.06
N ALA A 41 -14.05 -15.05 -5.75
CA ALA A 41 -14.28 -13.61 -5.95
C ALA A 41 -14.54 -12.89 -4.63
N ALA A 42 -15.43 -13.44 -3.78
CA ALA A 42 -15.75 -12.86 -2.48
C ALA A 42 -14.52 -12.83 -1.54
N THR A 43 -13.82 -13.97 -1.39
CA THR A 43 -12.63 -14.05 -0.53
C THR A 43 -11.49 -13.18 -1.08
N GLY A 44 -11.36 -13.10 -2.40
CA GLY A 44 -10.39 -12.24 -3.07
C GLY A 44 -10.67 -10.75 -2.84
N ALA A 45 -11.94 -10.33 -2.86
CA ALA A 45 -12.34 -8.97 -2.53
C ALA A 45 -12.02 -8.62 -1.06
N ILE A 46 -12.31 -9.53 -0.13
CA ILE A 46 -11.94 -9.38 1.29
C ILE A 46 -10.42 -9.22 1.45
N TYR A 47 -9.65 -10.08 0.79
CA TYR A 47 -8.19 -10.01 0.80
C TYR A 47 -7.66 -8.69 0.22
N ALA A 48 -8.23 -8.22 -0.89
CA ALA A 48 -7.83 -6.97 -1.53
C ALA A 48 -8.10 -5.76 -0.63
N THR A 49 -9.28 -5.67 -0.01
CA THR A 49 -9.60 -4.63 0.98
C THR A 49 -8.65 -4.68 2.17
N ALA A 50 -8.35 -5.87 2.69
CA ALA A 50 -7.41 -6.02 3.79
C ALA A 50 -6.01 -5.52 3.44
N ARG A 51 -5.52 -5.86 2.25
CA ARG A 51 -4.22 -5.39 1.77
C ARG A 51 -4.22 -3.89 1.51
N GLY A 52 -5.33 -3.33 1.04
CA GLY A 52 -5.55 -1.89 0.88
C GLY A 52 -5.42 -1.16 2.22
N ILE A 53 -6.12 -1.66 3.26
CA ILE A 53 -6.02 -1.12 4.63
C ILE A 53 -4.59 -1.24 5.15
N ASN A 54 -3.97 -2.43 5.05
CA ASN A 54 -2.60 -2.64 5.51
C ASN A 54 -1.60 -1.66 4.87
N ALA A 55 -1.74 -1.41 3.56
CA ALA A 55 -0.90 -0.44 2.86
C ALA A 55 -1.16 1.01 3.32
N LEU A 56 -2.42 1.38 3.58
CA LEU A 56 -2.75 2.71 4.08
C LEU A 56 -2.24 2.93 5.50
N VAL A 57 -2.43 1.94 6.39
CA VAL A 57 -1.97 1.97 7.77
C VAL A 57 -0.44 2.08 7.82
N SER A 58 0.30 1.27 7.07
CA SER A 58 1.77 1.33 7.04
C SER A 58 2.31 2.71 6.63
N VAL A 59 1.65 3.40 5.69
CA VAL A 59 2.02 4.78 5.31
C VAL A 59 1.70 5.78 6.43
N LEU A 60 0.53 5.64 7.06
CA LEU A 60 0.10 6.53 8.14
C LEU A 60 0.90 6.32 9.43
N GLN A 61 1.39 5.11 9.68
CA GLN A 61 2.15 4.77 10.88
C GLN A 61 3.48 5.54 10.96
N GLY A 62 4.14 5.76 9.82
CA GLY A 62 5.33 6.58 9.73
C GLY A 62 5.07 8.09 9.60
N THR A 63 3.82 8.55 9.72
CA THR A 63 3.48 9.96 9.52
C THR A 63 3.35 10.70 10.85
N GLU A 64 4.31 11.58 11.09
CA GLU A 64 4.26 12.61 12.13
C GLU A 64 3.81 13.93 11.51
N LEU A 65 2.73 14.50 12.06
CA LEU A 65 2.26 15.81 11.63
C LEU A 65 2.77 16.88 12.59
N ASP A 66 3.74 17.65 12.12
CA ASP A 66 4.25 18.83 12.80
C ASP A 66 3.35 20.03 12.48
N LEU A 67 2.25 20.12 13.24
CA LEU A 67 1.33 21.25 13.18
C LEU A 67 1.84 22.37 14.09
N PRO A 68 1.47 23.64 13.82
CA PRO A 68 1.80 24.73 14.74
C PRO A 68 1.33 24.38 16.15
N PHE A 69 2.28 24.33 17.09
CA PHE A 69 2.07 24.12 18.54
C PHE A 69 1.72 22.70 19.01
N VAL A 70 1.51 21.71 18.12
CA VAL A 70 1.22 20.30 18.50
C VAL A 70 1.80 19.34 17.47
N THR A 71 2.55 18.34 17.94
CA THR A 71 2.97 17.18 17.14
C THR A 71 1.94 16.07 17.32
N LEU A 72 1.31 15.61 16.23
CA LEU A 72 0.37 14.49 16.25
C LEU A 72 1.01 13.26 15.61
N THR A 73 1.07 12.17 16.38
CA THR A 73 1.56 10.86 15.92
C THR A 73 0.38 10.00 15.49
N ILE A 74 0.16 9.88 14.18
CA ILE A 74 -0.97 9.09 13.67
C ILE A 74 -0.76 7.58 13.92
N GLY A 75 0.51 7.14 14.00
CA GLY A 75 0.87 5.74 14.13
C GLY A 75 0.35 5.04 15.38
N GLU A 76 0.48 5.67 16.55
CA GLU A 76 0.06 5.04 17.83
C GLU A 76 -1.44 4.70 17.85
N VAL A 77 -2.28 5.54 17.24
CA VAL A 77 -3.73 5.29 17.12
C VAL A 77 -4.02 4.10 16.20
N LEU A 78 -3.16 3.86 15.21
CA LEU A 78 -3.34 2.81 14.20
C LEU A 78 -2.63 1.50 14.53
N ASP A 79 -1.77 1.46 15.54
CA ASP A 79 -1.00 0.26 15.91
C ASP A 79 -1.90 -0.98 16.13
N PRO A 80 -3.04 -0.90 16.85
CA PRO A 80 -3.93 -2.06 17.03
C PRO A 80 -4.49 -2.59 15.70
N VAL A 81 -4.75 -1.68 14.75
CA VAL A 81 -5.24 -2.03 13.41
C VAL A 81 -4.15 -2.70 12.61
N ASN A 82 -2.93 -2.16 12.67
CA ASN A 82 -1.78 -2.66 11.93
C ASN A 82 -1.54 -4.15 12.24
N ASP A 83 -1.44 -4.48 13.53
CA ASP A 83 -1.19 -5.85 13.97
C ASP A 83 -2.34 -6.80 13.58
N LEU A 84 -3.57 -6.33 13.73
CA LEU A 84 -4.75 -7.11 13.38
C LEU A 84 -4.83 -7.36 11.87
N ILE A 85 -4.64 -6.32 11.05
CA ILE A 85 -4.83 -6.41 9.61
C ILE A 85 -3.74 -7.22 8.92
N GLU A 86 -2.52 -7.17 9.44
CA GLU A 86 -1.42 -8.03 8.97
C GLU A 86 -1.77 -9.51 9.16
N ARG A 87 -2.19 -9.89 10.37
CA ARG A 87 -2.60 -11.27 10.68
C ARG A 87 -3.84 -11.68 9.91
N PHE A 88 -4.84 -10.81 9.88
CA PHE A 88 -6.09 -11.02 9.13
C PHE A 88 -5.81 -11.30 7.66
N SER A 89 -5.04 -10.43 6.99
CA SER A 89 -4.76 -10.57 5.55
C SER A 89 -3.99 -11.85 5.24
N THR A 90 -3.07 -12.26 6.10
CA THR A 90 -2.33 -13.53 5.99
C THR A 90 -3.26 -14.74 6.09
N VAL A 91 -4.17 -14.73 7.05
CA VAL A 91 -5.11 -15.84 7.25
C VAL A 91 -6.15 -15.91 6.12
N VAL A 92 -6.66 -14.77 5.65
CA VAL A 92 -7.54 -14.73 4.48
C VAL A 92 -6.82 -15.20 3.21
N LEU A 93 -5.52 -14.92 3.07
CA LEU A 93 -4.72 -15.47 1.96
C LEU A 93 -4.70 -17.00 1.98
N PHE A 94 -4.53 -17.62 3.15
CA PHE A 94 -4.63 -19.08 3.27
C PHE A 94 -6.03 -19.60 2.93
N ALA A 95 -7.08 -18.90 3.35
CA ALA A 95 -8.46 -19.25 2.99
C ALA A 95 -8.68 -19.16 1.46
N LEU A 96 -8.20 -18.08 0.83
CA LEU A 96 -8.25 -17.91 -0.63
C LEU A 96 -7.49 -19.05 -1.34
N GLY A 97 -6.30 -19.39 -0.85
CA GLY A 97 -5.52 -20.52 -1.34
C GLY A 97 -6.23 -21.86 -1.18
N ALA A 98 -6.95 -22.08 -0.06
CA ALA A 98 -7.73 -23.29 0.16
C ALA A 98 -8.90 -23.42 -0.83
N VAL A 99 -9.63 -22.33 -1.09
CA VAL A 99 -10.70 -22.31 -2.11
C VAL A 99 -10.12 -22.55 -3.51
N ALA A 100 -8.97 -21.92 -3.83
CA ALA A 100 -8.30 -22.14 -5.11
C ALA A 100 -7.84 -23.60 -5.29
N ALA A 101 -7.31 -24.22 -4.22
CA ALA A 101 -6.95 -25.63 -4.23
C ALA A 101 -8.17 -26.54 -4.47
N GLN A 102 -9.32 -26.21 -3.86
CA GLN A 102 -10.58 -26.93 -4.12
C GLN A 102 -11.01 -26.81 -5.59
N LYS A 103 -10.87 -25.63 -6.21
CA LYS A 103 -11.16 -25.42 -7.65
C LYS A 103 -10.27 -26.29 -8.54
N VAL A 104 -8.97 -26.31 -8.28
CA VAL A 104 -8.02 -27.15 -9.05
C VAL A 104 -8.34 -28.63 -8.87
N LEU A 105 -8.68 -29.06 -7.66
CA LEU A 105 -9.01 -30.45 -7.39
C LEU A 105 -10.36 -30.85 -8.01
N LEU A 106 -11.34 -29.95 -8.04
CA LEU A 106 -12.60 -30.14 -8.76
C LEU A 106 -12.34 -30.34 -10.26
N LEU A 107 -11.52 -29.50 -10.88
CA LEU A 107 -11.13 -29.62 -12.29
C LEU A 107 -10.47 -30.96 -12.62
N LEU A 108 -9.65 -31.50 -11.70
CA LEU A 108 -9.00 -32.80 -11.86
C LEU A 108 -10.04 -33.94 -11.87
N VAL A 109 -10.95 -33.91 -10.90
CA VAL A 109 -11.96 -34.96 -10.67
C VAL A 109 -13.12 -34.89 -11.68
N SER A 110 -13.41 -33.71 -12.22
CA SER A 110 -14.43 -33.50 -13.25
C SER A 110 -13.92 -33.74 -14.68
N SER A 111 -12.65 -34.09 -14.86
CA SER A 111 -12.05 -34.32 -16.18
C SER A 111 -12.69 -35.52 -16.91
N GLU A 112 -12.73 -35.46 -18.24
CA GLU A 112 -13.26 -36.54 -19.09
C GLU A 112 -12.56 -37.89 -18.81
N ILE A 113 -11.25 -37.88 -18.59
CA ILE A 113 -10.47 -39.07 -18.27
C ILE A 113 -10.97 -39.70 -16.96
N PHE A 114 -11.20 -38.87 -15.93
CA PHE A 114 -11.71 -39.33 -14.65
C PHE A 114 -13.14 -39.88 -14.79
N ASN A 115 -14.01 -39.22 -15.58
CA ASN A 115 -15.35 -39.69 -15.89
C ASN A 115 -15.35 -41.05 -16.62
N TYR A 116 -14.44 -41.27 -17.57
CA TYR A 116 -14.30 -42.56 -18.25
C TYR A 116 -13.79 -43.67 -17.32
N ILE A 117 -12.80 -43.37 -16.47
CA ILE A 117 -12.31 -44.32 -15.46
C ILE A 117 -13.44 -44.71 -14.50
N PHE A 118 -14.16 -43.71 -13.98
CA PHE A 118 -15.30 -43.92 -13.09
C PHE A 118 -16.38 -44.79 -13.75
N THR A 119 -16.74 -44.49 -15.00
CA THR A 119 -17.72 -45.26 -15.78
C THR A 119 -17.23 -46.69 -16.03
N GLY A 120 -15.95 -46.89 -16.33
CA GLY A 120 -15.36 -48.22 -16.49
C GLY A 120 -15.46 -49.08 -15.22
N ILE A 121 -15.15 -48.49 -14.07
CA ILE A 121 -15.29 -49.17 -12.76
C ILE A 121 -16.77 -49.52 -12.50
N ALA A 122 -17.70 -48.62 -12.83
CA ALA A 122 -19.13 -48.86 -12.69
C ALA A 122 -19.63 -50.01 -13.58
N VAL A 123 -19.19 -50.07 -14.84
CA VAL A 123 -19.53 -51.14 -15.79
C VAL A 123 -18.99 -52.49 -15.30
N LEU A 124 -17.72 -52.57 -14.89
CA LEU A 124 -17.13 -53.79 -14.34
C LEU A 124 -17.89 -54.28 -13.10
N THR A 125 -18.31 -53.35 -12.24
CA THR A 125 -19.12 -53.66 -11.04
C THR A 125 -20.52 -54.17 -11.43
N GLY A 126 -21.16 -53.57 -12.44
CA GLY A 126 -22.44 -54.01 -12.99
C GLY A 126 -22.37 -55.42 -13.59
N LEU A 127 -21.32 -55.72 -14.38
CA LEU A 127 -21.08 -57.06 -14.93
C LEU A 127 -20.86 -58.10 -13.81
N GLY A 128 -20.12 -57.73 -12.76
CA GLY A 128 -19.95 -58.56 -11.57
C GLY A 128 -21.26 -58.90 -10.86
N LEU A 129 -22.21 -57.96 -10.80
CA LEU A 129 -23.54 -58.18 -10.21
C LEU A 129 -24.38 -59.18 -11.03
N ILE A 130 -24.24 -59.16 -12.35
CA ILE A 130 -24.96 -60.06 -13.28
C ILE A 130 -24.33 -61.47 -13.27
N SER A 131 -23.00 -61.57 -13.28
CA SER A 131 -22.25 -62.84 -13.37
C SER A 131 -22.37 -63.76 -12.14
N GLN A 132 -22.94 -63.27 -11.03
CA GLN A 132 -23.12 -64.02 -9.76
C GLN A 132 -21.81 -64.50 -9.09
N ASN A 133 -20.65 -64.07 -9.59
CA ASN A 133 -19.35 -64.41 -9.02
C ASN A 133 -19.05 -63.60 -7.75
N SER A 134 -19.44 -64.14 -6.59
CA SER A 134 -19.33 -63.45 -5.30
C SER A 134 -17.90 -63.15 -4.85
N ARG A 135 -16.89 -63.83 -5.42
CA ARG A 135 -15.48 -63.64 -5.05
C ARG A 135 -14.89 -62.38 -5.70
N ALA A 136 -15.28 -62.09 -6.94
CA ALA A 136 -14.85 -60.88 -7.67
C ALA A 136 -15.71 -59.65 -7.36
N LEU A 137 -16.97 -59.84 -6.96
CA LEU A 137 -17.91 -58.74 -6.70
C LEU A 137 -17.52 -57.86 -5.49
N THR A 138 -17.09 -58.47 -4.39
CA THR A 138 -16.74 -57.75 -3.15
C THR A 138 -15.64 -56.69 -3.36
N PRO A 139 -14.48 -57.00 -3.97
CA PRO A 139 -13.47 -55.97 -4.24
C PRO A 139 -13.94 -54.93 -5.28
N LEU A 140 -14.72 -55.32 -6.29
CA LEU A 140 -15.25 -54.38 -7.29
C LEU A 140 -16.18 -53.33 -6.67
N VAL A 141 -17.12 -53.76 -5.80
CA VAL A 141 -18.00 -52.83 -5.08
C VAL A 141 -17.21 -51.89 -4.18
N LYS A 142 -16.17 -52.39 -3.52
CA LYS A 142 -15.28 -51.58 -2.66
C LYS A 142 -14.53 -50.51 -3.46
N ILE A 143 -13.93 -50.90 -4.59
CA ILE A 143 -13.27 -49.97 -5.51
C ILE A 143 -14.26 -48.95 -6.07
N PHE A 144 -15.46 -49.39 -6.46
CA PHE A 144 -16.51 -48.51 -6.96
C PHE A 144 -16.95 -47.49 -5.90
N LEU A 145 -17.16 -47.90 -4.65
CA LEU A 145 -17.52 -46.98 -3.56
C LEU A 145 -16.41 -45.93 -3.31
N VAL A 146 -15.14 -46.32 -3.38
CA VAL A 146 -14.01 -45.38 -3.31
C VAL A 146 -14.01 -44.45 -4.53
N ALA A 147 -14.29 -44.96 -5.73
CA ALA A 147 -14.38 -44.13 -6.92
C ALA A 147 -15.53 -43.11 -6.83
N VAL A 148 -16.70 -43.51 -6.32
CA VAL A 148 -17.84 -42.62 -6.03
C VAL A 148 -17.43 -41.57 -5.00
N PHE A 149 -16.75 -41.98 -3.93
CA PHE A 149 -16.23 -41.06 -2.92
C PHE A 149 -15.34 -40.00 -3.57
N VAL A 150 -14.30 -40.40 -4.29
CA VAL A 150 -13.36 -39.45 -4.91
C VAL A 150 -14.09 -38.57 -5.92
N ARG A 151 -15.04 -39.12 -6.68
CA ARG A 151 -15.75 -38.41 -7.75
C ARG A 151 -16.68 -37.31 -7.26
N PHE A 152 -17.43 -37.58 -6.21
CA PHE A 152 -18.53 -36.72 -5.79
C PHE A 152 -18.26 -36.00 -4.48
N ALA A 153 -17.28 -36.42 -3.66
CA ALA A 153 -17.05 -35.81 -2.35
C ALA A 153 -16.83 -34.30 -2.44
N LEU A 154 -16.00 -33.82 -3.37
CA LEU A 154 -15.74 -32.39 -3.50
C LEU A 154 -16.98 -31.58 -3.89
N GLY A 155 -17.71 -32.00 -4.93
CA GLY A 155 -18.92 -31.28 -5.32
C GLY A 155 -19.96 -31.28 -4.20
N ILE A 156 -20.08 -32.37 -3.42
CA ILE A 156 -20.99 -32.41 -2.28
C ILE A 156 -20.52 -31.46 -1.17
N VAL A 157 -19.21 -31.42 -0.86
CA VAL A 157 -18.64 -30.45 0.09
C VAL A 157 -18.98 -29.03 -0.31
N VAL A 158 -18.73 -28.67 -1.58
CA VAL A 158 -18.95 -27.32 -2.07
C VAL A 158 -20.41 -26.93 -1.97
N ILE A 159 -21.32 -27.79 -2.44
CA ILE A 159 -22.76 -27.52 -2.38
C ILE A 159 -23.26 -27.42 -0.93
N ALA A 160 -22.81 -28.33 -0.05
CA ALA A 160 -23.15 -28.27 1.36
C ALA A 160 -22.63 -26.98 2.02
N ASN A 161 -21.41 -26.55 1.66
CA ASN A 161 -20.83 -25.31 2.15
C ASN A 161 -21.61 -24.08 1.65
N THR A 162 -21.98 -24.02 0.37
CA THR A 162 -22.82 -22.96 -0.20
C THR A 162 -24.19 -22.89 0.50
N TRP A 163 -24.78 -24.04 0.84
CA TRP A 163 -26.03 -24.07 1.58
C TRP A 163 -25.86 -23.46 2.99
N VAL A 164 -24.80 -23.81 3.71
CA VAL A 164 -24.51 -23.21 5.03
C VAL A 164 -24.24 -21.71 4.90
N ASP A 165 -23.47 -21.31 3.89
CA ASP A 165 -23.09 -19.91 3.63
C ASP A 165 -24.33 -19.04 3.38
N SER A 166 -25.20 -19.47 2.44
CA SER A 166 -26.42 -18.72 2.07
C SER A 166 -27.43 -18.61 3.20
N VAL A 167 -27.52 -19.61 4.08
CA VAL A 167 -28.49 -19.60 5.19
C VAL A 167 -27.99 -18.84 6.42
N PHE A 168 -26.69 -18.93 6.73
CA PHE A 168 -26.17 -18.48 8.03
C PHE A 168 -25.11 -17.39 7.97
N LEU A 169 -24.28 -17.32 6.92
CA LEU A 169 -23.05 -16.53 6.93
C LEU A 169 -23.10 -15.31 6.00
N GLN A 170 -23.74 -15.43 4.84
CA GLN A 170 -23.67 -14.45 3.76
C GLN A 170 -24.03 -13.03 4.22
N SER A 171 -25.15 -12.87 4.92
CA SER A 171 -25.62 -11.55 5.38
C SER A 171 -24.68 -10.89 6.39
N ALA A 172 -24.07 -11.68 7.27
CA ALA A 172 -23.10 -11.19 8.23
C ALA A 172 -21.78 -10.82 7.54
N GLU A 173 -21.31 -11.66 6.63
CA GLU A 173 -20.09 -11.44 5.85
C GLU A 173 -20.15 -10.16 5.01
N GLU A 174 -21.23 -9.96 4.27
CA GLU A 174 -21.44 -8.74 3.47
C GLU A 174 -21.42 -7.49 4.36
N LYS A 175 -22.12 -7.53 5.49
CA LYS A 175 -22.16 -6.42 6.46
C LYS A 175 -20.78 -6.09 7.02
N HIS A 176 -20.03 -7.10 7.46
CA HIS A 176 -18.70 -6.91 8.04
C HIS A 176 -17.68 -6.46 6.98
N HIS A 177 -17.75 -6.99 5.75
CA HIS A 177 -16.90 -6.56 4.65
C HIS A 177 -17.20 -5.11 4.23
N SER A 178 -18.47 -4.70 4.15
CA SER A 178 -18.83 -3.30 3.87
C SER A 178 -18.32 -2.34 4.96
N ALA A 179 -18.40 -2.72 6.24
CA ALA A 179 -17.83 -1.91 7.33
C ALA A 179 -16.31 -1.73 7.17
N MET A 180 -15.63 -2.77 6.71
CA MET A 180 -14.20 -2.74 6.42
C MET A 180 -13.86 -1.80 5.25
N GLN A 181 -14.67 -1.80 4.19
CA GLN A 181 -14.52 -0.87 3.06
C GLN A 181 -14.76 0.59 3.47
N VAL A 182 -15.73 0.85 4.35
CA VAL A 182 -15.98 2.19 4.90
C VAL A 182 -14.76 2.66 5.69
N PHE A 183 -14.21 1.80 6.55
CA PHE A 183 -12.99 2.10 7.31
C PHE A 183 -11.78 2.38 6.39
N GLU A 184 -11.61 1.61 5.31
CA GLU A 184 -10.59 1.90 4.28
C GLU A 184 -10.79 3.30 3.67
N GLY A 185 -12.03 3.68 3.37
CA GLY A 185 -12.37 5.02 2.88
C GLY A 185 -12.00 6.14 3.86
N ASP A 186 -12.25 5.93 5.15
CA ASP A 186 -11.86 6.87 6.21
C ASP A 186 -10.34 7.03 6.28
N LEU A 187 -9.58 5.93 6.23
CA LEU A 187 -8.12 5.94 6.19
C LEU A 187 -7.56 6.70 4.97
N ARG A 188 -8.15 6.51 3.78
CA ARG A 188 -7.76 7.29 2.59
C ARG A 188 -7.97 8.78 2.81
N SER A 189 -9.04 9.15 3.49
CA SER A 189 -9.33 10.56 3.80
C SER A 189 -8.34 11.15 4.82
N VAL A 190 -7.89 10.35 5.79
CA VAL A 190 -6.83 10.75 6.75
C VAL A 190 -5.49 10.86 6.04
N LYS A 191 -5.15 9.90 5.18
CA LYS A 191 -3.93 9.94 4.36
C LYS A 191 -3.87 11.20 3.50
N ALA A 192 -4.96 11.61 2.86
CA ALA A 192 -5.00 12.83 2.06
C ALA A 192 -4.67 14.09 2.90
N LEU A 193 -5.21 14.19 4.11
CA LEU A 193 -4.89 15.27 5.04
C LEU A 193 -3.44 15.19 5.53
N ALA A 194 -2.95 13.99 5.80
CA ALA A 194 -1.58 13.76 6.23
C ALA A 194 -0.57 14.16 5.15
N THR A 195 -0.81 13.79 3.89
CA THR A 195 0.00 14.24 2.75
C THR A 195 -0.02 15.75 2.58
N GLN A 196 -1.19 16.38 2.77
CA GLN A 196 -1.32 17.84 2.70
C GLN A 196 -0.50 18.53 3.81
N GLY A 197 -0.50 17.98 5.03
CA GLY A 197 0.33 18.45 6.14
C GLY A 197 1.83 18.29 5.88
N ALA A 198 2.24 17.14 5.32
CA ALA A 198 3.62 16.86 4.97
C ALA A 198 4.14 17.76 3.82
N ASP A 199 3.31 18.05 2.82
CA ASP A 199 3.67 18.99 1.75
C ASP A 199 3.82 20.42 2.29
N TYR A 200 2.98 20.80 3.24
CA TYR A 200 3.09 22.08 3.93
C TYR A 200 4.38 22.18 4.77
N SER A 201 4.72 21.15 5.56
CA SER A 201 5.95 21.16 6.37
C SER A 201 7.21 21.21 5.49
N LYS A 202 7.26 20.44 4.39
CA LYS A 202 8.34 20.50 3.40
C LYS A 202 8.46 21.87 2.73
N ALA A 203 7.34 22.51 2.39
CA ALA A 203 7.35 23.86 1.80
C ALA A 203 7.89 24.91 2.79
N ARG A 204 7.61 24.75 4.08
CA ARG A 204 8.14 25.62 5.13
C ARG A 204 9.64 25.40 5.37
N GLU A 205 10.07 24.14 5.47
CA GLU A 205 11.47 23.78 5.69
C GLU A 205 12.37 24.24 4.54
N SER A 206 11.93 24.03 3.29
CA SER A 206 12.66 24.50 2.10
C SER A 206 12.76 26.01 2.05
N ALA A 207 11.70 26.75 2.40
CA ALA A 207 11.75 28.21 2.50
C ALA A 207 12.72 28.67 3.59
N GLN A 208 12.77 28.00 4.75
CA GLN A 208 13.73 28.32 5.81
C GLN A 208 15.17 28.06 5.38
N LYS A 209 15.47 26.90 4.77
CA LYS A 209 16.81 26.60 4.24
C LYS A 209 17.26 27.60 3.17
N ASN A 210 16.35 28.01 2.28
CA ASN A 210 16.66 29.03 1.27
C ASN A 210 17.01 30.38 1.90
N ILE A 211 16.26 30.80 2.94
CA ILE A 211 16.56 32.03 3.69
C ILE A 211 17.94 31.93 4.36
N GLU A 212 18.26 30.79 4.95
CA GLU A 212 19.55 30.57 5.61
C GLU A 212 20.72 30.60 4.60
N ASN A 213 20.59 29.90 3.48
CA ASN A 213 21.58 29.89 2.41
C ASN A 213 21.81 31.29 1.83
N LEU A 214 20.73 32.05 1.57
CA LEU A 214 20.84 33.43 1.08
C LEU A 214 21.55 34.34 2.10
N LYS A 215 21.27 34.19 3.40
CA LYS A 215 22.00 34.94 4.44
C LYS A 215 23.50 34.64 4.42
N LEU A 216 23.87 33.37 4.27
CA LEU A 216 25.27 32.97 4.18
C LEU A 216 25.94 33.54 2.93
N SER A 217 25.26 33.54 1.77
CA SER A 217 25.77 34.14 0.54
C SER A 217 25.97 35.66 0.66
N ILE A 218 25.04 36.35 1.32
CA ILE A 218 25.18 37.80 1.60
C ILE A 218 26.39 38.06 2.49
N GLU A 219 26.59 37.28 3.57
CA GLU A 219 27.71 37.47 4.48
C GLU A 219 29.06 37.18 3.80
N ALA A 220 29.11 36.13 2.97
CA ALA A 220 30.29 35.81 2.17
C ALA A 220 30.63 36.92 1.16
N SER A 221 29.62 37.49 0.49
CA SER A 221 29.80 38.62 -0.43
C SER A 221 30.32 39.87 0.31
N LYS A 222 29.77 40.15 1.50
CA LYS A 222 30.23 41.25 2.37
C LYS A 222 31.68 41.08 2.83
N GLU A 223 32.10 39.86 3.16
CA GLU A 223 33.49 39.62 3.57
C GLU A 223 34.47 39.72 2.40
N ASN A 224 34.11 39.16 1.23
CA ASN A 224 34.90 39.33 0.00
C ASN A 224 35.10 40.82 -0.33
N HIS A 225 34.04 41.62 -0.18
CA HIS A 225 34.11 43.06 -0.35
C HIS A 225 35.10 43.71 0.63
N ARG A 226 35.01 43.37 1.92
CA ARG A 226 35.94 43.90 2.94
C ARG A 226 37.39 43.60 2.62
N VAL A 227 37.68 42.39 2.15
CA VAL A 227 39.04 42.02 1.70
C VAL A 227 39.45 42.85 0.49
N LYS A 228 38.60 42.95 -0.54
CA LYS A 228 38.91 43.69 -1.77
C LYS A 228 39.14 45.18 -1.54
N VAL A 229 38.32 45.80 -0.70
CA VAL A 229 38.47 47.21 -0.32
C VAL A 229 39.77 47.43 0.46
N LYS A 230 40.13 46.51 1.37
CA LYS A 230 41.43 46.56 2.07
C LYS A 230 42.60 46.46 1.09
N GLU A 231 42.58 45.50 0.15
CA GLU A 231 43.63 45.34 -0.87
C GLU A 231 43.80 46.61 -1.71
N LEU A 232 42.70 47.11 -2.25
CA LEU A 232 42.72 48.31 -3.08
C LEU A 232 43.12 49.55 -2.25
N GLY A 233 42.79 49.59 -0.95
CA GLY A 233 43.18 50.66 -0.02
C GLY A 233 44.69 50.66 0.28
N VAL A 234 45.28 49.47 0.46
CA VAL A 234 46.75 49.31 0.58
C VAL A 234 47.44 49.72 -0.72
N ALA A 235 46.93 49.29 -1.87
CA ALA A 235 47.46 49.70 -3.18
C ALA A 235 47.42 51.22 -3.36
N ARG A 236 46.33 51.87 -2.93
CA ARG A 236 46.20 53.33 -2.92
C ARG A 236 47.24 53.99 -2.01
N SER A 237 47.42 53.51 -0.77
CA SER A 237 48.42 54.04 0.16
C SER A 237 49.84 53.97 -0.42
N ASN A 238 50.18 52.87 -1.11
CA ASN A 238 51.48 52.72 -1.77
C ASN A 238 51.67 53.71 -2.92
N LEU A 239 50.63 53.93 -3.74
CA LEU A 239 50.64 54.92 -4.82
C LEU A 239 50.74 56.35 -4.28
N GLU A 240 50.06 56.68 -3.17
CA GLU A 240 50.17 57.98 -2.51
C GLU A 240 51.58 58.22 -1.93
N GLN A 241 52.22 57.19 -1.37
CA GLN A 241 53.62 57.27 -0.93
C GLN A 241 54.59 57.50 -2.09
N GLN A 242 54.37 56.85 -3.24
CA GLN A 242 55.17 57.07 -4.45
C GLN A 242 54.98 58.50 -4.98
N LEU A 243 53.74 58.99 -5.04
CA LEU A 243 53.41 60.35 -5.44
C LEU A 243 53.99 61.42 -4.49
N GLY A 244 54.13 61.10 -3.20
CA GLY A 244 54.76 61.98 -2.21
C GLY A 244 56.25 62.26 -2.46
N LYS A 245 56.92 61.42 -3.26
CA LYS A 245 58.32 61.59 -3.69
C LYS A 245 58.44 62.36 -5.01
N GLU A 246 57.33 62.68 -5.67
CA GLU A 246 57.27 63.43 -6.93
C GLU A 246 57.10 64.94 -6.68
N ASP A 247 57.29 65.73 -7.74
CA ASP A 247 57.25 67.18 -7.71
C ASP A 247 55.84 67.74 -7.38
N ILE A 248 55.80 68.98 -6.88
CA ILE A 248 54.56 69.64 -6.40
C ILE A 248 53.48 69.70 -7.49
N ALA A 249 53.88 69.88 -8.76
CA ALA A 249 52.98 69.85 -9.91
C ALA A 249 52.28 68.48 -10.10
N CYS A 250 52.99 67.36 -9.85
CA CYS A 250 52.40 66.02 -9.90
C CYS A 250 51.41 65.80 -8.75
N ARG A 251 51.71 66.32 -7.55
CA ARG A 251 50.82 66.19 -6.37
C ARG A 251 49.53 67.01 -6.49
N LEU A 252 49.59 68.17 -7.13
CA LEU A 252 48.41 69.02 -7.41
C LEU A 252 47.53 68.44 -8.51
N SER A 253 48.12 67.89 -9.57
CA SER A 253 47.37 67.24 -10.65
C SER A 253 46.63 65.98 -10.17
N ALA A 254 47.17 65.24 -9.20
CA ALA A 254 46.49 64.09 -8.58
C ALA A 254 45.23 64.46 -7.77
N LYS A 255 45.14 65.68 -7.24
CA LYS A 255 43.98 66.17 -6.47
C LYS A 255 42.84 66.70 -7.34
N THR A 256 43.08 66.91 -8.63
CA THR A 256 42.16 67.55 -9.56
C THR A 256 41.83 66.60 -10.73
N PRO A 257 40.98 65.58 -10.52
CA PRO A 257 40.72 64.49 -11.48
C PRO A 257 40.14 64.90 -12.85
N LYS A 258 39.69 66.16 -12.99
CA LYS A 258 39.08 66.69 -14.22
C LYS A 258 40.01 67.59 -15.04
N THR A 259 41.21 67.90 -14.56
CA THR A 259 42.15 68.79 -15.27
C THR A 259 43.23 68.01 -16.01
N PRO A 260 43.74 68.52 -17.15
CA PRO A 260 44.86 67.90 -17.87
C PRO A 260 46.09 67.76 -16.97
N VAL A 261 46.86 66.68 -17.12
CA VAL A 261 48.10 66.46 -16.36
C VAL A 261 49.04 67.65 -16.61
N LEU A 262 49.43 68.37 -15.55
CA LEU A 262 50.24 69.59 -15.66
C LEU A 262 51.66 69.35 -16.20
N SER A 263 52.11 68.09 -16.32
CA SER A 263 53.42 67.71 -16.88
C SER A 263 53.36 66.32 -17.56
N PRO A 264 54.02 66.11 -18.72
CA PRO A 264 54.13 64.79 -19.34
C PRO A 264 54.83 63.74 -18.46
N SER A 265 55.74 64.18 -17.57
CA SER A 265 56.53 63.28 -16.70
C SER A 265 55.75 62.75 -15.49
N CYS A 266 54.67 63.43 -15.09
CA CYS A 266 53.80 63.01 -13.97
C CYS A 266 52.76 61.94 -14.36
N SER A 267 52.74 61.51 -15.62
CA SER A 267 51.59 60.79 -16.19
C SER A 267 51.44 59.33 -15.72
N GLY A 268 52.48 58.68 -15.19
CA GLY A 268 52.44 57.28 -14.77
C GLY A 268 51.70 57.04 -13.45
N THR A 269 52.25 57.54 -12.34
CA THR A 269 51.75 57.34 -10.96
C THR A 269 50.40 58.03 -10.74
N THR A 270 50.21 59.22 -11.30
CA THR A 270 48.95 59.96 -11.23
C THR A 270 47.83 59.21 -11.95
N LYS A 271 48.12 58.61 -13.11
CA LYS A 271 47.14 57.82 -13.89
C LYS A 271 46.79 56.50 -13.19
N SER A 272 47.76 55.82 -12.59
CA SER A 272 47.50 54.59 -11.84
C SER A 272 46.69 54.85 -10.56
N LEU A 273 46.90 55.98 -9.88
CA LEU A 273 46.06 56.43 -8.75
C LEU A 273 44.62 56.67 -9.18
N PHE A 274 44.39 57.41 -10.27
CA PHE A 274 43.05 57.62 -10.82
C PHE A 274 42.39 56.31 -11.28
N GLN A 275 43.16 55.40 -11.87
CA GLN A 275 42.68 54.09 -12.27
C GLN A 275 42.29 53.25 -11.04
N ASN A 276 43.09 53.26 -9.97
CA ASN A 276 42.79 52.58 -8.71
C ASN A 276 41.52 53.16 -8.05
N GLN A 277 41.35 54.49 -8.02
CA GLN A 277 40.11 55.13 -7.52
C GLN A 277 38.88 54.76 -8.35
N ARG A 278 39.01 54.70 -9.69
CA ARG A 278 37.93 54.23 -10.56
C ARG A 278 37.59 52.76 -10.34
N LEU A 279 38.60 51.91 -10.15
CA LEU A 279 38.41 50.49 -9.86
C LEU A 279 37.73 50.30 -8.50
N HIS A 280 38.16 51.02 -7.46
CA HIS A 280 37.46 51.05 -6.16
C HIS A 280 35.99 51.44 -6.30
N ALA A 281 35.71 52.52 -7.03
CA ALA A 281 34.33 53.00 -7.21
C ALA A 281 33.48 51.96 -7.97
N LYS A 282 34.03 51.33 -9.02
CA LYS A 282 33.35 50.28 -9.78
C LYS A 282 33.12 49.01 -8.96
N GLU A 283 34.11 48.59 -8.17
CA GLU A 283 34.01 47.39 -7.35
C GLU A 283 32.98 47.57 -6.24
N LYS A 284 32.91 48.78 -5.67
CA LYS A 284 31.89 49.15 -4.70
C LYS A 284 30.49 49.08 -5.31
N THR A 285 30.27 49.67 -6.49
CA THR A 285 28.95 49.64 -7.13
C THR A 285 28.53 48.23 -7.56
N ASN A 286 29.45 47.43 -8.11
CA ASN A 286 29.13 46.06 -8.54
C ASN A 286 28.71 45.18 -7.36
N ILE A 287 29.37 45.35 -6.21
CA ILE A 287 29.04 44.56 -5.02
C ILE A 287 27.77 45.07 -4.34
N GLU A 288 27.53 46.39 -4.30
CA GLU A 288 26.25 46.94 -3.84
C GLU A 288 25.08 46.37 -4.65
N GLU A 289 25.23 46.30 -5.99
CA GLU A 289 24.22 45.69 -6.88
C GLU A 289 23.98 44.21 -6.59
N VAL A 290 25.04 43.43 -6.36
CA VAL A 290 24.94 42.00 -6.00
C VAL A 290 24.31 41.80 -4.61
N ILE A 291 24.64 42.66 -3.64
CA ILE A 291 24.03 42.60 -2.30
C ILE A 291 22.55 42.95 -2.38
N ASP A 292 22.18 44.00 -3.13
CA ASP A 292 20.79 44.40 -3.33
C ASP A 292 19.98 43.28 -3.99
N GLU A 293 20.53 42.60 -5.01
CA GLU A 293 19.88 41.44 -5.65
C GLU A 293 19.65 40.30 -4.65
N PHE A 294 20.63 40.00 -3.80
CA PHE A 294 20.47 38.99 -2.75
C PHE A 294 19.49 39.43 -1.65
N GLU A 295 19.47 40.70 -1.26
CA GLU A 295 18.54 41.24 -0.27
C GLU A 295 17.10 41.22 -0.78
N ASP A 296 16.88 41.52 -2.06
CA ASP A 296 15.58 41.40 -2.72
C ASP A 296 15.11 39.93 -2.80
N ALA A 297 16.01 39.01 -3.18
CA ALA A 297 15.72 37.57 -3.17
C ALA A 297 15.38 37.08 -1.74
N LEU A 298 16.08 37.57 -0.73
CA LEU A 298 15.84 37.23 0.68
C LEU A 298 14.48 37.78 1.16
N LYS A 299 14.13 39.01 0.77
CA LYS A 299 12.82 39.60 1.05
C LYS A 299 11.69 38.78 0.44
N GLN A 300 11.85 38.34 -0.82
CA GLN A 300 10.88 37.47 -1.47
C GLN A 300 10.68 36.14 -0.71
N GLN A 301 11.77 35.49 -0.27
CA GLN A 301 11.66 34.26 0.52
C GLN A 301 11.06 34.49 1.92
N ARG A 302 11.35 35.62 2.57
CA ARG A 302 10.71 35.99 3.84
C ARG A 302 9.21 36.21 3.67
N ASP A 303 8.80 36.93 2.63
CA ASP A 303 7.38 37.15 2.34
C ASP A 303 6.65 35.85 2.05
N LYS A 304 7.31 34.91 1.36
CA LYS A 304 6.82 33.54 1.17
C LYS A 304 6.63 32.80 2.50
N LEU A 305 7.61 32.85 3.41
CA LEU A 305 7.51 32.23 4.73
C LEU A 305 6.41 32.87 5.60
N ILE A 306 6.29 34.20 5.56
CA ILE A 306 5.23 34.94 6.25
C ILE A 306 3.86 34.52 5.71
N CYS A 307 3.74 34.37 4.39
CA CYS A 307 2.49 33.91 3.79
C CYS A 307 2.15 32.46 4.18
N ILE A 308 3.10 31.53 4.12
CA ILE A 308 2.95 30.15 4.59
C ILE A 308 2.40 30.16 6.02
N ASN A 309 3.00 30.97 6.90
CA ASN A 309 2.57 31.07 8.30
C ASN A 309 1.18 31.73 8.46
N LYS A 310 0.84 32.77 7.68
CA LYS A 310 -0.50 33.38 7.68
C LYS A 310 -1.59 32.40 7.24
N ARG A 311 -1.28 31.50 6.29
CA ARG A 311 -2.23 30.45 5.86
C ARG A 311 -2.50 29.42 6.95
N SER A 312 -1.55 29.17 7.86
CA SER A 312 -1.82 28.34 9.05
C SER A 312 -2.89 28.93 9.97
N GLN A 313 -3.05 30.26 9.93
CA GLN A 313 -4.08 31.00 10.69
C GLN A 313 -5.37 31.22 9.90
N GLY A 314 -5.55 30.57 8.73
CA GLY A 314 -6.73 30.72 7.89
C GLY A 314 -6.84 32.05 7.13
N LYS A 315 -5.77 32.86 7.08
CA LYS A 315 -5.76 34.15 6.38
C LYS A 315 -5.33 33.99 4.92
N ALA A 316 -5.98 34.71 4.01
CA ALA A 316 -5.60 34.77 2.60
C ALA A 316 -4.30 35.58 2.41
N CYS A 317 -3.50 35.18 1.41
CA CYS A 317 -2.36 35.97 0.94
C CYS A 317 -2.63 36.46 -0.47
N SER A 318 -2.11 37.65 -0.79
CA SER A 318 -2.27 38.29 -2.10
C SER A 318 -1.26 37.83 -3.16
N PHE A 319 -0.42 36.82 -2.88
CA PHE A 319 0.66 36.39 -3.76
C PHE A 319 0.29 35.16 -4.60
N LEU A 320 0.71 35.16 -5.87
CA LEU A 320 0.30 34.29 -6.96
C LEU A 320 1.18 33.03 -7.09
N ASP A 321 1.39 32.31 -5.99
CA ASP A 321 2.12 31.04 -5.99
C ASP A 321 1.26 29.88 -5.48
N HIS A 322 1.49 28.69 -6.05
CA HIS A 322 0.93 27.40 -5.63
C HIS A 322 1.49 26.97 -4.26
N ILE A 323 1.17 27.74 -3.21
CA ILE A 323 1.54 27.41 -1.83
C ILE A 323 0.53 26.36 -1.33
N PRO A 324 0.98 25.19 -0.85
CA PRO A 324 0.09 24.20 -0.25
C PRO A 324 -0.66 24.82 0.94
N LYS A 325 -1.98 24.62 1.00
CA LYS A 325 -2.78 25.04 2.16
C LYS A 325 -2.53 24.04 3.29
N PRO A 326 -2.23 24.49 4.52
CA PRO A 326 -2.15 23.57 5.64
C PRO A 326 -3.55 22.98 5.92
N PRO A 327 -3.63 21.71 6.33
CA PRO A 327 -4.87 21.16 6.86
C PRO A 327 -5.22 21.86 8.18
N SER A 328 -6.51 22.12 8.44
CA SER A 328 -6.92 22.76 9.69
C SER A 328 -6.75 21.79 10.87
N THR A 329 -6.19 22.27 11.99
CA THR A 329 -5.86 21.44 13.16
C THR A 329 -7.10 20.72 13.72
N SER A 330 -8.24 21.42 13.82
CA SER A 330 -9.52 20.85 14.25
C SER A 330 -10.06 19.79 13.31
N SER A 331 -9.89 19.94 11.99
CA SER A 331 -10.34 18.93 11.03
C SER A 331 -9.58 17.61 11.11
N ILE A 332 -8.27 17.68 11.40
CA ILE A 332 -7.44 16.50 11.60
C ILE A 332 -7.84 15.83 12.92
N GLN A 333 -7.91 16.61 14.00
CA GLN A 333 -8.25 16.08 15.31
C GLN A 333 -9.63 15.41 15.33
N ASN A 334 -10.67 16.05 14.79
CA ASN A 334 -12.01 15.48 14.71
C ASN A 334 -12.05 14.18 13.88
N LYS A 335 -11.22 14.08 12.83
CA LYS A 335 -11.13 12.85 12.03
C LYS A 335 -10.35 11.74 12.73
N LEU A 336 -9.28 12.07 13.45
CA LEU A 336 -8.54 11.09 14.24
C LEU A 336 -9.37 10.57 15.41
N GLU A 337 -10.06 11.43 16.15
CA GLU A 337 -11.00 11.02 17.21
C GLU A 337 -12.16 10.18 16.64
N GLY A 338 -12.68 10.55 15.46
CA GLY A 338 -13.68 9.76 14.76
C GLY A 338 -13.17 8.39 14.31
N LEU A 339 -11.87 8.27 13.99
CA LEU A 339 -11.24 7.02 13.61
C LEU A 339 -11.01 6.12 14.83
N ASP A 340 -10.53 6.69 15.93
CA ASP A 340 -10.30 6.01 17.20
C ASP A 340 -11.57 5.30 17.71
N ASN A 341 -12.70 6.02 17.67
CA ASN A 341 -14.01 5.45 18.01
C ASN A 341 -14.45 4.29 17.11
N LYS A 342 -13.97 4.23 15.87
CA LYS A 342 -14.30 3.16 14.90
C LYS A 342 -13.34 1.97 14.95
N LEU A 343 -12.24 2.06 15.71
CA LEU A 343 -11.24 1.00 15.83
C LEU A 343 -11.81 -0.29 16.42
N ASP A 344 -12.64 -0.16 17.47
CA ASP A 344 -13.26 -1.29 18.13
C ASP A 344 -14.27 -2.00 17.19
N ASP A 345 -15.06 -1.20 16.47
CA ASP A 345 -15.97 -1.72 15.45
C ASP A 345 -15.20 -2.41 14.32
N PHE A 346 -14.13 -1.81 13.82
CA PHE A 346 -13.27 -2.44 12.82
C PHE A 346 -12.74 -3.79 13.31
N THR A 347 -12.22 -3.84 14.54
CA THR A 347 -11.67 -5.05 15.14
C THR A 347 -12.69 -6.17 15.23
N LYS A 348 -13.90 -5.84 15.73
CA LYS A 348 -15.02 -6.77 15.81
C LYS A 348 -15.44 -7.29 14.43
N ASN A 349 -15.62 -6.38 13.47
CA ASN A 349 -16.04 -6.73 12.11
C ASN A 349 -14.98 -7.59 11.42
N ALA A 350 -13.70 -7.25 11.53
CA ALA A 350 -12.60 -8.01 10.95
C ALA A 350 -12.51 -9.42 11.56
N TRP A 351 -12.64 -9.55 12.89
CA TRP A 351 -12.63 -10.85 13.54
C TRP A 351 -13.80 -11.73 13.11
N LEU A 352 -15.02 -11.19 13.12
CA LEU A 352 -16.22 -11.94 12.70
C LEU A 352 -16.11 -12.39 11.24
N LEU A 353 -15.65 -11.49 10.37
CA LEU A 353 -15.38 -11.80 8.98
C LEU A 353 -14.35 -12.92 8.83
N LEU A 354 -13.25 -12.85 9.60
CA LEU A 354 -12.20 -13.86 9.60
C LEU A 354 -12.75 -15.24 9.96
N THR A 355 -13.55 -15.30 11.03
CA THR A 355 -14.12 -16.56 11.49
C THR A 355 -15.09 -17.15 10.47
N SER A 356 -15.93 -16.33 9.82
CA SER A 356 -16.81 -16.78 8.73
C SER A 356 -16.01 -17.37 7.57
N VAL A 357 -14.99 -16.64 7.11
CA VAL A 357 -14.13 -17.07 6.00
C VAL A 357 -13.41 -18.38 6.33
N LEU A 358 -12.84 -18.52 7.53
CA LEU A 358 -12.19 -19.75 7.97
C LEU A 358 -13.14 -20.92 8.13
N LEU A 359 -14.34 -20.65 8.66
CA LEU A 359 -15.37 -21.66 8.86
C LEU A 359 -15.74 -22.31 7.52
N LYS A 360 -16.01 -21.50 6.48
CA LYS A 360 -16.45 -22.01 5.17
C LYS A 360 -15.32 -22.55 4.29
N SER A 361 -14.13 -21.98 4.36
CA SER A 361 -13.01 -22.39 3.49
C SER A 361 -12.23 -23.58 4.01
N VAL A 362 -12.20 -23.78 5.34
CA VAL A 362 -11.35 -24.80 5.97
C VAL A 362 -12.17 -25.73 6.88
N ALA A 363 -12.89 -25.17 7.87
CA ALA A 363 -13.48 -26.01 8.92
C ALA A 363 -14.62 -26.90 8.41
N ILE A 364 -15.57 -26.36 7.62
CA ILE A 364 -16.68 -27.13 7.04
C ILE A 364 -16.17 -28.22 6.09
N PRO A 365 -15.28 -27.92 5.11
CA PRO A 365 -14.69 -28.96 4.26
C PRO A 365 -13.99 -30.06 5.03
N LEU A 366 -13.19 -29.73 6.05
CA LEU A 366 -12.49 -30.73 6.87
C LEU A 366 -13.45 -31.57 7.72
N LEU A 367 -14.46 -30.95 8.33
CA LEU A 367 -15.47 -31.66 9.12
C LEU A 367 -16.26 -32.61 8.22
N PHE A 368 -16.63 -32.16 7.02
CA PHE A 368 -17.31 -32.99 6.05
C PHE A 368 -16.43 -34.18 5.62
N PHE A 369 -15.18 -33.94 5.26
CA PHE A 369 -14.23 -35.02 4.92
C PHE A 369 -14.08 -36.02 6.07
N TYR A 370 -13.95 -35.54 7.31
CA TYR A 370 -13.86 -36.39 8.49
C TYR A 370 -15.13 -37.24 8.69
N ALA A 371 -16.30 -36.61 8.61
CA ALA A 371 -17.58 -37.31 8.74
C ALA A 371 -17.75 -38.39 7.66
N LEU A 372 -17.38 -38.05 6.42
CA LEU A 372 -17.54 -38.95 5.28
C LEU A 372 -16.55 -40.12 5.34
N LEU A 373 -15.30 -39.91 5.78
CA LEU A 373 -14.33 -40.98 6.07
C LEU A 373 -14.80 -41.91 7.21
N LYS A 374 -15.44 -41.36 8.25
CA LYS A 374 -15.99 -42.15 9.34
C LYS A 374 -17.14 -43.05 8.86
N CYS A 375 -18.03 -42.51 8.01
CA CYS A 375 -19.11 -43.28 7.40
C CYS A 375 -18.60 -44.43 6.52
N THR A 376 -17.59 -44.19 5.68
CA THR A 376 -17.00 -45.26 4.84
C THR A 376 -16.27 -46.31 5.69
N GLY A 377 -15.60 -45.89 6.77
CA GLY A 377 -14.97 -46.79 7.73
C GLY A 377 -15.96 -47.70 8.48
N LEU A 378 -17.13 -47.17 8.87
CA LEU A 378 -18.20 -47.97 9.50
C LEU A 378 -18.75 -49.03 8.54
N ILE A 379 -18.95 -48.68 7.27
CA ILE A 379 -19.38 -49.63 6.22
C ILE A 379 -18.34 -50.76 6.09
N TRP A 380 -17.05 -50.42 6.07
CA TRP A 380 -15.98 -51.42 5.92
C TRP A 380 -15.80 -52.33 7.15
N ARG A 381 -16.07 -51.84 8.36
CA ARG A 381 -15.92 -52.61 9.60
C ARG A 381 -17.04 -53.63 9.79
N SER A 382 -18.24 -53.36 9.27
CA SER A 382 -19.40 -54.26 9.36
C SER A 382 -19.23 -55.59 8.59
N ASP A 383 -18.24 -55.69 7.69
CA ASP A 383 -17.87 -56.92 7.00
C ASP A 383 -17.03 -57.90 7.88
N PHE A 384 -16.37 -57.44 8.93
CA PHE A 384 -15.47 -58.26 9.76
C PHE A 384 -16.17 -59.06 10.87
N GLU A 385 -17.41 -58.70 11.25
CA GLU A 385 -18.17 -59.40 12.30
C GLU A 385 -19.05 -60.56 11.79
N LYS A 386 -19.08 -60.82 10.48
CA LYS A 386 -19.87 -61.91 9.87
C LYS A 386 -19.02 -62.99 9.21
N SER A 387 -18.02 -63.49 9.93
CA SER A 387 -17.43 -64.80 9.64
C SER A 387 -17.83 -65.78 10.75
N PRO A 388 -18.84 -66.64 10.58
CA PRO A 388 -18.93 -67.82 11.42
C PRO A 388 -17.80 -68.77 11.00
N GLY A 389 -17.03 -69.24 11.98
CA GLY A 389 -16.17 -70.40 11.82
C GLY A 389 -16.95 -71.67 11.52
#